data_AF-A0A7L2FVX9-F1
#
_entry.id   AF-A0A7L2FVX9-F1
#
_cell.length_a   1.000
_cell.length_b   1.000
_cell.length_c   1.000
_cell.angle_alpha   90.00
_cell.angle_beta   90.00
_cell.angle_gamma   90.00
#
_symmetry.space_group_name_H-M   'P 1'
#
loop_
_entity.id
_entity.type
_entity.pdbx_description
1 polymer ?
#
loop_
_entity_poly.entity_id
_entity_poly.type
_entity_poly.pdbx_seq_one_letter_code
_entity_poly.pdbx_strand_id
1 'polypeptide(L)'
;ERPREFLIQVLERVKAGRRAEGEFPFLMDEANVEAMFSLLDVLGQGSIRAAQYREALKTLGLSTEDLELKDDVEITLHEFKEGMKKKMLESWSV
;
A
#
# COMPACT_ATOMS: atom_id res chain seq x y z
N GLU A 1 -0.13 5.79 -24.46
CA GLU A 1 -0.43 6.23 -23.09
C GLU A 1 -0.39 7.76 -23.00
N ARG A 2 -1.10 8.37 -22.03
CA ARG A 2 -1.19 9.83 -21.87
C ARG A 2 -0.84 10.25 -20.42
N PRO A 3 0.47 10.30 -20.06
CA PRO A 3 0.92 10.43 -18.68
C PRO A 3 0.49 11.72 -17.99
N ARG A 4 0.40 12.83 -18.73
CA ARG A 4 -0.05 14.12 -18.19
C ARG A 4 -1.50 14.08 -17.72
N GLU A 5 -2.36 13.42 -18.48
CA GLU A 5 -3.79 13.32 -18.17
C GLU A 5 -4.02 12.42 -16.96
N PHE A 6 -3.25 11.33 -16.86
CA PHE A 6 -3.20 10.50 -15.67
C PHE A 6 -2.81 11.32 -14.43
N LEU A 7 -1.71 12.08 -14.50
CA LEU A 7 -1.26 12.91 -13.38
C LEU A 7 -2.31 13.96 -12.98
N ILE A 8 -2.97 14.60 -13.94
CA ILE A 8 -4.05 15.57 -13.66
C ILE A 8 -5.21 14.88 -12.93
N GLN A 9 -5.66 13.71 -13.40
CA GLN A 9 -6.75 12.96 -12.76
C GLN A 9 -6.39 12.54 -11.34
N VAL A 10 -5.15 12.10 -11.11
CA VAL A 10 -4.63 11.75 -9.79
C VAL A 10 -4.64 12.97 -8.87
N LEU A 11 -4.13 14.11 -9.33
CA LEU A 11 -4.06 15.34 -8.52
C LEU A 11 -5.45 15.89 -8.16
N GLU A 12 -6.43 15.81 -9.06
CA GLU A 12 -7.81 16.21 -8.75
C GLU A 12 -8.43 15.30 -7.67
N ARG A 13 -8.17 13.99 -7.69
CA ARG A 13 -8.59 13.09 -6.61
C ARG A 13 -7.91 13.44 -5.28
N VAL A 14 -6.61 13.73 -5.26
CA VAL A 14 -5.88 14.19 -4.05
C VAL A 14 -6.51 15.44 -3.47
N LYS A 15 -6.85 16.40 -4.33
CA LYS A 15 -7.50 17.65 -3.93
C LYS A 15 -8.89 17.42 -3.35
N ALA A 16 -9.68 16.49 -3.89
CA ALA A 16 -11.00 16.13 -3.37
C ALA A 16 -10.90 15.41 -2.01
N GLY A 17 -9.99 14.44 -1.88
CA GLY A 17 -9.74 13.71 -0.63
C GLY A 17 -9.30 14.64 0.51
N ARG A 18 -8.45 15.63 0.23
CA ARG A 18 -8.00 16.63 1.21
C ARG A 18 -9.13 17.52 1.75
N ARG A 19 -10.23 17.66 1.01
CA ARG A 19 -11.40 18.46 1.41
C ARG A 19 -12.48 17.63 2.10
N ALA A 20 -12.24 16.34 2.31
CA ALA A 20 -13.26 15.36 2.71
C ALA A 20 -14.47 15.30 1.73
N GLU A 21 -14.27 15.72 0.48
CA GLU A 21 -15.31 15.81 -0.57
C GLU A 21 -15.22 14.64 -1.56
N GLY A 22 -14.72 13.48 -1.15
CA GLY A 22 -14.63 12.29 -1.99
C GLY A 22 -13.84 11.15 -1.37
N GLU A 23 -13.80 10.00 -2.05
CA GLU A 23 -12.88 8.93 -1.70
C GLU A 23 -11.45 9.42 -1.90
N PHE A 24 -10.62 9.22 -0.88
CA PHE A 24 -9.20 9.56 -0.95
C PHE A 24 -8.58 8.81 -2.14
N PRO A 25 -7.70 9.42 -2.95
CA PRO A 25 -7.05 8.69 -4.03
C PRO A 25 -6.27 7.54 -3.45
N PHE A 26 -6.83 6.34 -3.61
CA PHE A 26 -6.06 5.13 -3.53
C PHE A 26 -5.14 5.17 -4.76
N LEU A 27 -3.94 5.75 -4.57
CA LEU A 27 -2.92 5.88 -5.63
C LEU A 27 -2.47 4.51 -6.16
N MET A 28 -2.67 3.48 -5.35
CA MET A 28 -2.42 2.10 -5.70
C MET A 28 -3.74 1.36 -5.66
N ASP A 29 -4.28 0.92 -6.79
CA ASP A 29 -5.44 0.03 -6.79
C ASP A 29 -5.07 -1.39 -6.31
N GLU A 30 -6.06 -2.26 -6.19
CA GLU A 30 -5.83 -3.64 -5.74
C GLU A 30 -4.82 -4.39 -6.62
N ALA A 31 -4.82 -4.12 -7.93
CA ALA A 31 -3.87 -4.73 -8.87
C ALA A 31 -2.44 -4.22 -8.63
N ASN A 32 -2.26 -2.95 -8.25
CA ASN A 32 -0.94 -2.41 -7.88
C ASN A 32 -0.42 -3.06 -6.59
N VAL A 33 -1.29 -3.29 -5.60
CA VAL A 33 -0.93 -3.99 -4.35
C VAL A 33 -0.58 -5.45 -4.61
N GLU A 34 -1.34 -6.14 -5.47
CA GLU A 34 -1.02 -7.52 -5.90
C GLU A 34 0.30 -7.62 -6.65
N ALA A 35 0.56 -6.68 -7.57
CA ALA A 35 1.81 -6.63 -8.32
C ALA A 35 3.00 -6.44 -7.38
N MET A 36 2.87 -5.57 -6.37
CA MET A 36 3.92 -5.36 -5.37
C MET A 36 4.15 -6.60 -4.51
N PHE A 37 3.09 -7.28 -4.06
CA PHE A 37 3.24 -8.56 -3.35
C PHE A 37 3.99 -9.58 -4.20
N SER A 38 3.65 -9.68 -5.48
CA SER A 38 4.30 -10.59 -6.43
C SER A 38 5.79 -10.26 -6.64
N LEU A 39 6.18 -8.98 -6.53
CA LEU A 39 7.59 -8.57 -6.57
C LEU A 39 8.35 -8.95 -5.29
N LEU A 40 7.66 -9.06 -4.15
CA LEU A 40 8.24 -9.44 -2.86
C LEU A 40 8.29 -10.96 -2.67
N ASP A 41 7.29 -11.69 -3.18
CA ASP A 41 7.22 -13.15 -3.21
C ASP A 41 7.99 -13.72 -4.41
N VAL A 42 9.30 -13.48 -4.43
CA VAL A 42 10.19 -13.89 -5.54
C VAL A 42 10.17 -15.41 -5.78
N LEU A 43 9.86 -16.20 -4.74
CA LEU A 43 9.79 -17.66 -4.82
C LEU A 43 8.40 -18.17 -5.28
N GLY A 44 7.40 -17.31 -5.36
CA GLY A 44 6.03 -17.67 -5.74
C GLY A 44 5.36 -18.62 -4.75
N GLN A 45 5.71 -18.54 -3.47
CA GLN A 45 5.20 -19.45 -2.42
C GLN A 45 3.85 -19.01 -1.85
N GLY A 46 3.35 -17.83 -2.23
CA GLY A 46 2.11 -17.24 -1.74
C GLY A 46 2.25 -16.50 -0.40
N SER A 47 3.47 -16.38 0.12
CA SER A 47 3.78 -15.67 1.37
C SER A 47 5.11 -14.92 1.29
N ILE A 48 5.20 -13.84 2.07
CA ILE A 48 6.43 -13.07 2.30
C ILE A 48 6.74 -13.03 3.78
N ARG A 49 8.00 -12.78 4.16
CA ARG A 49 8.37 -12.62 5.57
C ARG A 49 7.98 -11.25 6.08
N ALA A 50 7.70 -11.16 7.39
CA ALA A 50 7.40 -9.90 8.07
C ALA A 50 8.46 -8.80 7.84
N ALA A 51 9.74 -9.18 7.71
CA ALA A 51 10.81 -8.25 7.37
C ALA A 51 10.62 -7.61 5.98
N GLN A 52 10.21 -8.38 4.98
CA GLN A 52 9.92 -7.89 3.62
C GLN A 52 8.69 -6.98 3.62
N TYR A 53 7.67 -7.35 4.40
CA TYR A 53 6.48 -6.52 4.57
C TYR A 53 6.80 -5.16 5.20
N ARG A 54 7.60 -5.14 6.28
CA ARG A 54 8.07 -3.88 6.90
C ARG A 54 8.82 -3.00 5.92
N GLU A 55 9.70 -3.57 5.12
CA GLU A 55 10.49 -2.80 4.15
C GLU A 55 9.63 -2.20 3.04
N ALA A 56 8.61 -2.94 2.58
CA ALA A 56 7.64 -2.43 1.63
C ALA A 56 6.87 -1.21 2.18
N LEU A 57 6.42 -1.28 3.44
CA LEU A 57 5.74 -0.15 4.09
C LEU A 57 6.65 1.08 4.20
N LYS A 58 7.91 0.90 4.60
CA LYS A 58 8.89 2.00 4.67
C LYS A 58 9.15 2.64 3.31
N THR A 59 9.29 1.83 2.26
CA THR A 59 9.51 2.30 0.88
C THR A 59 8.36 3.20 0.40
N LEU A 60 7.15 2.95 0.90
CA LEU A 60 5.95 3.72 0.59
C LEU A 60 5.71 4.90 1.54
N GLY A 61 6.60 5.14 2.51
CA GLY A 61 6.45 6.18 3.52
C GLY A 61 5.34 5.91 4.54
N LEU A 62 4.93 4.65 4.71
CA LEU A 62 3.90 4.23 5.66
C LEU A 62 4.54 3.88 7.02
N SER A 63 3.83 4.18 8.10
CA SER A 63 4.32 3.92 9.47
C SER A 63 4.43 2.42 9.77
N THR A 64 5.54 2.05 10.41
CA THR A 64 5.80 0.70 10.94
C THR A 64 5.89 0.66 12.47
N GLU A 65 5.53 1.74 13.16
CA GLU A 65 5.76 1.88 14.61
C GLU A 65 4.90 0.90 15.43
N ASP A 66 3.65 0.68 15.04
CA ASP A 66 2.74 -0.24 15.73
C ASP A 66 2.85 -1.71 15.26
N LEU A 67 3.85 -2.02 14.42
CA LEU A 67 3.96 -3.30 13.73
C LEU A 67 4.79 -4.31 14.54
N GLU A 68 4.15 -4.90 15.54
CA GLU A 68 4.71 -6.01 16.33
C GLU A 68 4.61 -7.35 15.59
N LEU A 69 5.43 -7.53 14.55
CA LEU A 69 5.59 -8.82 13.86
C LEU A 69 6.99 -9.38 14.10
N LYS A 70 7.09 -10.64 14.53
CA LYS A 70 8.37 -11.34 14.57
C LYS A 70 8.84 -11.64 13.14
N ASP A 71 10.16 -11.69 12.92
CA ASP A 71 10.74 -11.82 11.57
C ASP A 71 10.42 -13.15 10.86
N ASP A 72 10.07 -14.18 11.63
CA ASP A 72 9.69 -15.53 11.18
C ASP A 72 8.22 -15.64 10.76
N VAL A 73 7.41 -14.61 10.99
CA VAL A 73 6.01 -14.61 10.58
C VAL A 73 5.92 -14.49 9.06
N GLU A 74 5.16 -15.41 8.46
CA GLU A 74 4.74 -15.35 7.06
C GLU A 74 3.48 -14.49 6.92
N ILE A 75 3.46 -13.68 5.87
CA ILE A 75 2.39 -12.76 5.52
C ILE A 75 1.86 -13.19 4.15
N THR A 76 0.58 -13.56 4.11
CA THR A 76 -0.12 -13.91 2.86
C THR A 76 -0.52 -12.66 2.08
N LEU A 77 -0.89 -12.83 0.80
CA LEU A 77 -1.40 -11.74 -0.02
C LEU A 77 -2.62 -11.04 0.61
N HIS A 78 -3.52 -11.81 1.23
CA HIS A 78 -4.70 -11.26 1.90
C HIS A 78 -4.32 -10.37 3.09
N GLU A 79 -3.43 -10.85 3.98
CA GLU A 79 -2.96 -10.08 5.12
C GLU A 79 -2.19 -8.83 4.70
N PHE A 80 -1.40 -8.95 3.63
CA PHE A 80 -0.69 -7.83 3.02
C PHE A 80 -1.67 -6.76 2.53
N LYS A 81 -2.70 -7.13 1.76
CA LYS A 81 -3.72 -6.20 1.26
C LYS A 81 -4.44 -5.45 2.38
N GLU A 82 -4.91 -6.19 3.39
CA GLU A 82 -5.62 -5.59 4.53
C GLU A 82 -4.73 -4.66 5.34
N GLY A 83 -3.49 -5.09 5.60
CA GLY A 83 -2.50 -4.28 6.31
C GLY A 83 -2.12 -3.00 5.56
N MET A 84 -1.92 -3.10 4.24
CA MET A 84 -1.67 -1.96 3.37
C MET A 84 -2.82 -0.96 3.35
N LYS A 85 -4.05 -1.44 3.18
CA LYS A 85 -5.25 -0.61 3.17
C LYS A 85 -5.41 0.14 4.49
N LYS A 86 -5.21 -0.56 5.62
CA LYS A 86 -5.25 0.04 6.96
C LYS A 86 -4.18 1.13 7.11
N LYS A 87 -2.92 0.83 6.79
CA LYS A 87 -1.81 1.78 6.95
C LYS A 87 -1.93 3.00 6.04
N MET A 88 -2.41 2.82 4.82
CA MET A 88 -2.73 3.95 3.94
C MET A 88 -3.81 4.83 4.56
N LEU A 89 -4.92 4.26 5.04
CA LEU A 89 -6.00 5.05 5.67
C LEU A 89 -5.53 5.84 6.90
N GLU A 90 -4.70 5.21 7.75
CA GLU A 90 -4.07 5.87 8.91
C GLU A 90 -3.20 7.06 8.49
N SER A 91 -2.38 6.92 7.43
CA SER A 91 -1.48 7.98 6.97
C SER A 91 -2.19 9.26 6.52
N TRP A 92 -3.47 9.16 6.16
CA TRP A 92 -4.29 10.28 5.66
C TRP A 92 -5.22 10.88 6.71
N SER A 93 -5.33 10.27 7.90
CA SER A 93 -6.21 10.72 8.98
C SER A 93 -5.56 11.79 9.89
N VAL A 94 -4.50 12.46 9.40
CA VAL A 94 -3.69 13.47 10.11
C VAL A 94 -4.20 14.88 9.88
#